data_AF-A0ABD3FVF1-F1
#
_entry.id   AF-A0ABD3FVF1-F1
#
_cell.length_a   1.000
_cell.length_b   1.000
_cell.length_c   1.000
_cell.angle_alpha   90.00
_cell.angle_beta   90.00
_cell.angle_gamma   90.00
#
_symmetry.space_group_name_H-M   'P 1'
#
loop_
_entity.id
_entity.type
_entity.pdbx_description
1 polymer ?
#
loop_
_entity_poly.entity_id
_entity_poly.type
_entity_poly.pdbx_seq_one_letter_code
_entity_poly.pdbx_strand_id
1 'polypeptide(L)'
;MPRALSLALVATSVAVVSARPAYVALLPNGANVKGFPALGHVNPEGGGANNDFGLDFASAGKSWTKEFCEKDSDGDGQTNGQELGDPCCEWAESSNAVVKWKEGVSHPGNATSKADPSLWADISCGPSSGSTSNSTTATTAGSTTGSSTGTVEAGATTAPSTDASTPSTAAASSTSSAASASAASSSSSAASAVAPVLFSAAGVVAAVAAFFM
;
A
#
# COMPACT_ATOMS: atom_id res chain seq x y z
N MET A 1 34.04 -55.39 21.95
CA MET A 1 32.76 -54.72 21.69
C MET A 1 33.03 -53.34 21.09
N PRO A 2 33.01 -53.17 19.75
CA PRO A 2 33.09 -51.83 19.16
C PRO A 2 31.74 -51.10 19.37
N ARG A 3 31.77 -49.86 19.83
CA ARG A 3 30.58 -48.99 19.85
C ARG A 3 30.50 -48.27 18.51
N ALA A 4 29.49 -48.55 17.71
CA ALA A 4 29.22 -47.80 16.49
C ALA A 4 28.78 -46.38 16.87
N LEU A 5 29.47 -45.37 16.34
CA LEU A 5 29.14 -43.97 16.57
C LEU A 5 28.14 -43.52 15.51
N SER A 6 26.84 -43.58 15.82
CA SER A 6 25.77 -43.19 14.89
C SER A 6 25.79 -41.69 14.60
N LEU A 7 26.40 -41.31 13.49
CA LEU A 7 26.42 -39.93 13.00
C LEU A 7 25.04 -39.58 12.39
N ALA A 8 24.18 -38.93 13.18
CA ALA A 8 22.85 -38.53 12.74
C ALA A 8 22.93 -37.36 11.76
N LEU A 9 22.70 -37.64 10.46
CA LEU A 9 22.64 -36.62 9.42
C LEU A 9 21.31 -35.83 9.53
N VAL A 10 21.34 -34.67 10.18
CA VAL A 10 20.19 -33.77 10.27
C VAL A 10 19.99 -33.06 8.93
N ALA A 11 19.03 -33.53 8.14
CA ALA A 11 18.65 -32.91 6.87
C ALA A 11 17.85 -31.61 7.12
N THR A 12 18.53 -30.47 7.13
CA THR A 12 17.88 -29.14 7.22
C THR A 12 17.20 -28.79 5.90
N SER A 13 15.87 -28.93 5.85
CA SER A 13 15.06 -28.52 4.70
C SER A 13 15.03 -26.99 4.57
N VAL A 14 15.87 -26.44 3.69
CA VAL A 14 15.85 -25.00 3.35
C VAL A 14 14.57 -24.70 2.58
N ALA A 15 13.61 -24.05 3.24
CA ALA A 15 12.40 -23.57 2.61
C ALA A 15 12.74 -22.37 1.71
N VAL A 16 12.88 -22.60 0.41
CA VAL A 16 13.11 -21.55 -0.58
C VAL A 16 11.87 -20.67 -0.73
N VAL A 17 11.89 -19.52 -0.04
CA VAL A 17 10.87 -18.48 -0.15
C VAL A 17 11.02 -17.78 -1.49
N SER A 18 10.32 -18.29 -2.51
CA SER A 18 10.11 -17.55 -3.75
C SER A 18 9.06 -16.47 -3.52
N ALA A 19 9.49 -15.22 -3.50
CA ALA A 19 8.61 -14.11 -3.88
C ALA A 19 8.00 -14.47 -5.26
N ARG A 20 6.67 -14.46 -5.36
CA ARG A 20 5.95 -14.99 -6.52
C ARG A 20 5.80 -13.89 -7.58
N PRO A 21 6.57 -13.90 -8.69
CA PRO A 21 6.60 -12.75 -9.61
C PRO A 21 5.26 -12.51 -10.29
N ALA A 22 4.43 -13.56 -10.39
CA ALA A 22 3.05 -13.47 -10.87
C ALA A 22 2.24 -12.40 -10.10
N TYR A 23 2.37 -12.29 -8.78
CA TYR A 23 1.64 -11.25 -8.02
C TYR A 23 2.15 -9.83 -8.29
N VAL A 24 3.42 -9.67 -8.68
CA VAL A 24 4.00 -8.38 -9.05
C VAL A 24 3.46 -7.89 -10.40
N ALA A 25 3.09 -8.81 -11.29
CA ALA A 25 2.45 -8.51 -12.58
C ALA A 25 0.97 -8.11 -12.47
N LEU A 26 0.30 -8.42 -11.35
CA LEU A 26 -1.10 -8.06 -11.07
C LEU A 26 -1.26 -6.61 -10.57
N LEU A 27 -0.19 -5.82 -10.53
CA LEU A 27 -0.14 -4.47 -9.99
C LEU A 27 0.42 -3.50 -11.04
N PRO A 28 -0.17 -2.30 -11.24
CA PRO A 28 0.49 -1.24 -12.01
C PRO A 28 1.86 -0.93 -11.42
N ASN A 29 2.87 -0.77 -12.28
CA ASN A 29 4.26 -0.48 -11.88
C ASN A 29 4.87 -1.39 -10.80
N GLY A 30 4.32 -2.58 -10.52
CA GLY A 30 4.70 -3.40 -9.35
C GLY A 30 6.19 -3.78 -9.30
N ALA A 31 6.85 -3.87 -10.45
CA ALA A 31 8.28 -4.16 -10.57
C ALA A 31 9.18 -2.90 -10.63
N ASN A 32 8.61 -1.70 -10.64
CA ASN A 32 9.33 -0.43 -10.84
C ASN A 32 9.66 0.30 -9.51
N VAL A 33 9.07 -0.15 -8.39
CA VAL A 33 9.33 0.38 -7.05
C VAL A 33 10.74 -0.04 -6.60
N LYS A 34 11.67 0.91 -6.63
CA LYS A 34 13.11 0.65 -6.56
C LYS A 34 13.50 0.10 -5.18
N GLY A 35 13.97 -1.15 -5.15
CA GLY A 35 14.42 -1.85 -3.94
C GLY A 35 13.36 -2.71 -3.23
N PHE A 36 12.15 -2.84 -3.78
CA PHE A 36 11.06 -3.58 -3.16
C PHE A 36 10.43 -4.60 -4.15
N PRO A 37 11.05 -5.76 -4.39
CA PRO A 37 10.53 -6.78 -5.30
C PRO A 37 9.22 -7.45 -4.82
N ALA A 38 8.75 -7.18 -3.60
CA ALA A 38 7.56 -7.81 -3.03
C ALA A 38 6.70 -6.84 -2.19
N LEU A 39 6.04 -5.87 -2.83
CA LEU A 39 5.23 -4.80 -2.22
C LEU A 39 4.23 -5.25 -1.13
N GLY A 40 3.67 -6.46 -1.25
CA GLY A 40 2.69 -7.02 -0.31
C GLY A 40 3.29 -7.68 0.94
N HIS A 41 4.54 -7.43 1.30
CA HIS A 41 5.22 -8.11 2.40
C HIS A 41 6.00 -7.16 3.33
N VAL A 42 6.09 -7.53 4.61
CA VAL A 42 6.93 -6.83 5.61
C VAL A 42 8.43 -7.04 5.33
N ASN A 43 8.79 -8.19 4.74
CA ASN A 43 10.11 -8.40 4.17
C ASN A 43 10.13 -7.85 2.72
N PRO A 44 10.99 -6.88 2.35
CA PRO A 44 11.04 -6.35 0.99
C PRO A 44 11.42 -7.40 -0.07
N GLU A 45 12.21 -8.41 0.31
CA GLU A 45 12.55 -9.58 -0.51
C GLU A 45 11.40 -10.61 -0.61
N GLY A 46 10.29 -10.38 0.09
CA GLY A 46 9.05 -11.17 0.02
C GLY A 46 8.94 -12.32 1.02
N GLY A 47 7.72 -12.85 1.13
CA GLY A 47 7.39 -13.88 2.10
C GLY A 47 7.36 -13.38 3.55
N GLY A 48 7.22 -14.31 4.50
CA GLY A 48 6.87 -13.97 5.87
C GLY A 48 5.46 -13.36 5.94
N ALA A 49 5.26 -12.42 6.86
CA ALA A 49 4.00 -11.70 7.00
C ALA A 49 3.72 -10.77 5.80
N ASN A 50 2.44 -10.58 5.50
CA ASN A 50 1.99 -9.48 4.65
C ASN A 50 1.99 -8.17 5.46
N ASN A 51 2.26 -7.05 4.79
CA ASN A 51 1.90 -5.72 5.27
C ASN A 51 0.43 -5.43 4.91
N ASP A 52 -0.10 -4.28 5.33
CA ASP A 52 -1.51 -3.95 5.14
C ASP A 52 -1.93 -3.91 3.66
N PHE A 53 -1.09 -3.34 2.77
CA PHE A 53 -1.24 -3.45 1.32
C PHE A 53 -1.39 -4.90 0.82
N GLY A 54 -0.57 -5.83 1.34
CA GLY A 54 -0.65 -7.25 0.99
C GLY A 54 -1.90 -7.94 1.54
N LEU A 55 -2.39 -7.51 2.71
CA LEU A 55 -3.65 -7.99 3.30
C LEU A 55 -4.87 -7.47 2.52
N ASP A 56 -4.83 -6.22 2.09
CA ASP A 56 -5.86 -5.60 1.26
C ASP A 56 -5.88 -6.17 -0.15
N PHE A 57 -4.71 -6.39 -0.76
CA PHE A 57 -4.61 -7.09 -2.04
C PHE A 57 -5.17 -8.50 -1.95
N ALA A 58 -4.89 -9.23 -0.86
CA ALA A 58 -5.49 -10.54 -0.62
C ALA A 58 -7.01 -10.47 -0.41
N SER A 59 -7.50 -9.43 0.25
CA SER A 59 -8.93 -9.18 0.48
C SER A 59 -9.68 -8.80 -0.81
N ALA A 60 -9.03 -8.06 -1.71
CA ALA A 60 -9.49 -7.74 -3.06
C ALA A 60 -9.37 -8.93 -4.05
N GLY A 61 -9.27 -10.16 -3.55
CA GLY A 61 -9.16 -11.36 -4.38
C GLY A 61 -7.85 -11.49 -5.16
N LYS A 62 -6.83 -10.70 -4.82
CA LYS A 62 -5.56 -10.53 -5.56
C LYS A 62 -5.79 -10.01 -6.97
N SER A 63 -6.58 -8.94 -7.07
CA SER A 63 -6.88 -8.25 -8.32
C SER A 63 -6.79 -6.74 -8.11
N TRP A 64 -6.36 -6.01 -9.14
CA TRP A 64 -6.40 -4.55 -9.16
C TRP A 64 -7.85 -4.08 -9.38
N THR A 65 -8.65 -4.17 -8.32
CA THR A 65 -10.02 -3.66 -8.28
C THR A 65 -10.01 -2.15 -8.06
N LYS A 66 -11.10 -1.46 -8.41
CA LYS A 66 -11.21 -0.02 -8.17
C LYS A 66 -11.17 0.28 -6.67
N GLU A 67 -11.86 -0.52 -5.88
CA GLU A 67 -11.91 -0.45 -4.42
C GLU A 67 -10.55 -0.66 -3.76
N PHE A 68 -9.69 -1.51 -4.33
CA PHE A 68 -8.31 -1.67 -3.88
C PHE A 68 -7.41 -0.51 -4.33
N CYS A 69 -7.56 -0.05 -5.58
CA CYS A 69 -6.79 1.06 -6.11
C CYS A 69 -7.08 2.40 -5.40
N GLU A 70 -8.34 2.67 -5.06
CA GLU A 70 -8.78 3.86 -4.32
C GLU A 70 -8.46 3.79 -2.81
N LYS A 71 -7.92 2.67 -2.31
CA LYS A 71 -7.59 2.52 -0.90
C LYS A 71 -6.23 3.14 -0.57
N ASP A 72 -6.18 3.87 0.55
CA ASP A 72 -4.97 4.15 1.33
C ASP A 72 -4.71 2.95 2.26
N SER A 73 -3.66 2.16 2.00
CA SER A 73 -3.43 0.89 2.71
C SER A 73 -2.52 1.02 3.93
N ASP A 74 -1.58 1.97 3.94
CA ASP A 74 -0.66 2.19 5.06
C ASP A 74 -0.98 3.43 5.92
N GLY A 75 -2.01 4.20 5.54
CA GLY A 75 -2.59 5.29 6.32
C GLY A 75 -1.89 6.63 6.12
N ASP A 76 -1.20 6.82 4.99
CA ASP A 76 -0.32 7.97 4.76
C ASP A 76 -0.96 9.15 4.01
N GLY A 77 -2.20 8.99 3.55
CA GLY A 77 -2.98 9.98 2.82
C GLY A 77 -2.87 9.90 1.29
N GLN A 78 -2.16 8.91 0.74
CA GLN A 78 -2.18 8.56 -0.68
C GLN A 78 -3.04 7.32 -0.92
N THR A 79 -3.54 7.17 -2.14
CA THR A 79 -4.16 5.91 -2.60
C THR A 79 -3.12 5.03 -3.26
N ASN A 80 -3.31 3.70 -3.17
CA ASN A 80 -2.53 2.69 -3.91
C ASN A 80 -2.40 3.06 -5.40
N GLY A 81 -3.46 3.61 -5.99
CA GLY A 81 -3.50 4.13 -7.36
C GLY A 81 -2.55 5.30 -7.60
N GLN A 82 -2.54 6.31 -6.74
CA GLN A 82 -1.57 7.40 -6.84
C GLN A 82 -0.14 6.86 -6.74
N GLU A 83 0.16 6.07 -5.72
CA GLU A 83 1.53 5.57 -5.50
C GLU A 83 2.08 4.70 -6.63
N LEU A 84 1.22 3.87 -7.23
CA LEU A 84 1.58 2.97 -8.32
C LEU A 84 1.30 3.54 -9.73
N GLY A 85 0.93 4.82 -9.84
CA GLY A 85 0.81 5.52 -11.13
C GLY A 85 -0.49 5.24 -11.91
N ASP A 86 -1.54 4.81 -11.24
CA ASP A 86 -2.92 4.70 -11.73
C ASP A 86 -3.91 5.46 -10.81
N PRO A 87 -3.82 6.80 -10.69
CA PRO A 87 -4.63 7.60 -9.76
C PRO A 87 -6.14 7.64 -10.12
N CYS A 88 -6.52 7.11 -11.29
CA CYS A 88 -7.93 7.05 -11.73
C CYS A 88 -8.54 5.65 -11.62
N CYS A 89 -7.72 4.64 -11.28
CA CYS A 89 -8.13 3.23 -11.22
C CYS A 89 -8.67 2.72 -12.56
N GLU A 90 -7.90 3.01 -13.61
CA GLU A 90 -8.17 2.65 -15.01
C GLU A 90 -7.21 1.54 -15.53
N TRP A 91 -6.22 1.13 -14.74
CA TRP A 91 -5.32 0.03 -15.10
C TRP A 91 -6.04 -1.33 -15.00
N ALA A 92 -5.89 -2.16 -16.03
CA ALA A 92 -6.35 -3.54 -16.02
C ALA A 92 -5.38 -4.44 -16.79
N GLU A 93 -4.82 -5.44 -16.12
CA GLU A 93 -3.77 -6.37 -16.61
C GLU A 93 -3.92 -6.78 -18.09
N SER A 94 -5.14 -7.12 -18.52
CA SER A 94 -5.43 -7.67 -19.85
C SER A 94 -5.50 -6.65 -21.00
N SER A 95 -5.56 -5.34 -20.74
CA SER A 95 -5.99 -4.34 -21.74
C SER A 95 -4.90 -3.38 -22.24
N ASN A 96 -3.65 -3.86 -22.35
CA ASN A 96 -2.49 -3.06 -22.77
C ASN A 96 -2.33 -1.79 -21.90
N ALA A 97 -2.38 -1.99 -20.58
CA ALA A 97 -2.69 -0.94 -19.62
C ALA A 97 -1.61 0.15 -19.51
N VAL A 98 -2.03 1.40 -19.73
CA VAL A 98 -1.19 2.59 -19.65
C VAL A 98 -1.38 3.27 -18.30
N VAL A 99 -0.49 2.96 -17.36
CA VAL A 99 -0.25 3.80 -16.17
C VAL A 99 0.06 5.24 -16.57
N LYS A 100 -0.41 6.21 -15.79
CA LYS A 100 -0.24 7.65 -16.04
C LYS A 100 1.23 8.08 -15.90
N TRP A 101 2.01 7.44 -15.01
CA TRP A 101 3.47 7.55 -14.92
C TRP A 101 4.13 6.20 -14.58
N LYS A 102 5.47 6.16 -14.65
CA LYS A 102 6.31 4.98 -14.35
C LYS A 102 7.50 5.25 -13.42
N GLU A 103 7.83 6.52 -13.25
CA GLU A 103 8.90 7.03 -12.39
C GLU A 103 8.27 7.96 -11.35
N GLY A 104 8.87 8.05 -10.16
CA GLY A 104 8.24 8.73 -9.01
C GLY A 104 7.16 7.91 -8.29
N VAL A 105 7.03 6.61 -8.62
CA VAL A 105 6.20 5.66 -7.87
C VAL A 105 6.78 5.36 -6.49
N SER A 106 5.92 5.06 -5.52
CA SER A 106 6.28 4.76 -4.13
C SER A 106 5.81 3.35 -3.69
N HIS A 107 5.90 3.06 -2.39
CA HIS A 107 5.65 1.73 -1.83
C HIS A 107 4.38 1.74 -0.96
N PRO A 108 3.21 1.33 -1.49
CA PRO A 108 1.89 1.55 -0.87
C PRO A 108 1.55 0.69 0.35
N GLY A 109 2.58 0.10 0.97
CA GLY A 109 2.51 -0.60 2.25
C GLY A 109 3.67 -0.18 3.16
N ASN A 110 4.09 1.08 3.07
CA ASN A 110 5.11 1.76 3.85
C ASN A 110 4.92 3.31 3.81
N ALA A 111 4.18 3.85 4.79
CA ALA A 111 3.82 5.27 4.95
C ALA A 111 4.99 6.29 5.03
N THR A 112 6.25 5.85 4.95
CA THR A 112 7.42 6.74 4.78
C THR A 112 7.88 6.86 3.32
N SER A 113 7.30 6.10 2.40
CA SER A 113 7.59 6.11 0.97
C SER A 113 6.47 6.85 0.25
N LYS A 114 6.70 8.11 -0.08
CA LYS A 114 5.69 8.95 -0.74
C LYS A 114 6.05 9.24 -2.20
N ALA A 115 5.04 9.21 -3.06
CA ALA A 115 5.13 9.77 -4.41
C ALA A 115 4.98 11.30 -4.33
N ASP A 116 5.40 12.01 -5.39
CA ASP A 116 5.27 13.46 -5.44
C ASP A 116 3.83 13.84 -5.87
N PRO A 117 3.04 14.58 -5.06
CA PRO A 117 1.66 14.93 -5.40
C PRO A 117 1.50 15.75 -6.68
N SER A 118 2.57 16.38 -7.19
CA SER A 118 2.55 17.04 -8.50
C SER A 118 2.29 16.07 -9.66
N LEU A 119 2.53 14.77 -9.49
CA LEU A 119 2.26 13.73 -10.49
C LEU A 119 0.75 13.57 -10.79
N TRP A 120 -0.14 13.97 -9.86
CA TRP A 120 -1.60 13.93 -10.05
C TRP A 120 -2.33 15.25 -9.80
N ALA A 121 -1.63 16.34 -9.46
CA ALA A 121 -2.26 17.64 -9.16
C ALA A 121 -3.18 18.16 -10.28
N ASP A 122 -2.81 17.92 -11.55
CA ASP A 122 -3.59 18.33 -12.74
C ASP A 122 -4.49 17.21 -13.31
N ILE A 123 -4.56 16.04 -12.67
CA ILE A 123 -5.30 14.87 -13.20
C ILE A 123 -6.74 14.88 -12.70
N SER A 124 -7.67 15.16 -13.60
CA SER A 124 -9.10 14.93 -13.40
C SER A 124 -9.47 13.52 -13.84
N CYS A 125 -9.95 12.69 -12.91
CA CYS A 125 -10.46 11.35 -13.18
C CYS A 125 -11.97 11.43 -13.44
N GLY A 126 -12.38 11.21 -14.70
CA GLY A 126 -13.79 11.23 -15.12
C GLY A 126 -14.06 10.21 -16.22
N PRO A 127 -15.32 10.05 -16.66
CA PRO A 127 -15.74 9.01 -17.60
C PRO A 127 -15.18 9.15 -19.05
N SER A 128 -14.22 10.07 -19.25
CA SER A 128 -13.55 10.32 -20.53
C SER A 128 -12.05 10.63 -20.36
N SER A 129 -11.36 10.13 -19.32
CA SER A 129 -9.90 10.36 -19.11
C SER A 129 -8.99 9.50 -20.00
N GLY A 130 -9.48 9.22 -21.21
CA GLY A 130 -8.76 8.55 -22.30
C GLY A 130 -7.81 9.49 -23.04
N SER A 131 -6.51 9.32 -22.74
CA SER A 131 -5.35 9.83 -23.48
C SER A 131 -4.97 11.32 -23.40
N THR A 132 -3.66 11.52 -23.18
CA THR A 132 -2.85 12.71 -23.52
C THR A 132 -2.80 13.85 -22.51
N SER A 133 -1.68 13.91 -21.78
CA SER A 133 -1.01 15.17 -21.40
C SER A 133 0.50 14.94 -21.25
N ASN A 134 1.23 15.02 -22.37
CA ASN A 134 2.69 15.13 -22.33
C ASN A 134 3.05 16.61 -22.22
N SER A 135 3.31 17.10 -21.00
CA SER A 135 3.66 18.50 -20.78
C SER A 135 5.06 18.82 -21.35
N THR A 136 5.09 19.62 -22.43
CA THR A 136 6.33 20.20 -22.96
C THR A 136 6.27 21.71 -22.76
N THR A 137 7.10 22.22 -21.86
CA THR A 137 7.16 23.63 -21.47
C THR A 137 7.43 24.57 -22.66
N ALA A 138 6.53 25.54 -22.88
CA ALA A 138 6.68 26.58 -23.90
C ALA A 138 6.46 27.98 -23.31
N THR A 139 7.49 28.52 -22.67
CA THR A 139 7.48 29.89 -22.12
C THR A 139 7.73 30.92 -23.23
N THR A 140 6.87 31.96 -23.36
CA THR A 140 7.27 33.38 -23.60
C THR A 140 6.04 34.32 -23.64
N ALA A 141 6.22 35.51 -23.06
CA ALA A 141 5.32 36.68 -23.03
C ALA A 141 4.54 36.97 -24.33
N GLY A 142 3.32 37.50 -24.34
CA GLY A 142 2.71 38.48 -23.44
C GLY A 142 2.28 39.73 -24.24
N SER A 143 1.08 40.26 -23.97
CA SER A 143 0.62 41.60 -24.41
C SER A 143 -0.58 42.04 -23.57
N THR A 144 -0.89 43.34 -23.55
CA THR A 144 -1.71 44.00 -22.51
C THR A 144 -2.89 44.81 -23.08
N THR A 145 -3.77 45.26 -22.16
CA THR A 145 -4.61 46.50 -22.23
C THR A 145 -6.11 46.33 -22.51
N GLY A 146 -6.93 47.11 -21.77
CA GLY A 146 -8.40 47.24 -21.91
C GLY A 146 -9.16 46.57 -20.76
N SER A 147 -9.38 47.16 -19.58
CA SER A 147 -9.75 48.53 -19.21
C SER A 147 -11.10 49.01 -19.76
N SER A 148 -12.13 48.99 -18.90
CA SER A 148 -13.32 49.86 -18.95
C SER A 148 -14.03 49.81 -17.58
N THR A 149 -14.63 50.94 -17.17
CA THR A 149 -15.14 51.16 -15.81
C THR A 149 -16.67 51.37 -15.82
N GLY A 150 -17.36 50.89 -14.78
CA GLY A 150 -18.77 51.20 -14.50
C GLY A 150 -19.03 51.23 -12.99
N THR A 151 -19.84 52.18 -12.51
CA THR A 151 -19.74 52.68 -11.12
C THR A 151 -21.10 53.03 -10.50
N VAL A 152 -21.37 52.55 -9.27
CA VAL A 152 -22.49 52.87 -8.32
C VAL A 152 -23.93 52.67 -8.86
N GLU A 153 -25.00 52.45 -8.06
CA GLU A 153 -25.47 53.06 -6.79
C GLU A 153 -26.37 52.05 -6.03
N ALA A 154 -26.04 51.63 -4.80
CA ALA A 154 -26.35 52.19 -3.46
C ALA A 154 -27.81 52.02 -2.95
N GLY A 155 -27.97 51.56 -1.69
CA GLY A 155 -29.28 51.44 -0.99
C GLY A 155 -29.17 50.80 0.41
N ALA A 156 -29.76 51.41 1.44
CA ALA A 156 -29.66 50.99 2.86
C ALA A 156 -30.82 51.58 3.71
N THR A 157 -31.11 51.15 4.95
CA THR A 157 -30.47 50.11 5.78
C THR A 157 -31.46 48.95 6.10
N THR A 158 -31.88 48.51 7.30
CA THR A 158 -31.68 48.89 8.72
C THR A 158 -31.99 47.66 9.62
N ALA A 159 -31.43 47.60 10.84
CA ALA A 159 -31.73 46.57 11.86
C ALA A 159 -32.98 46.97 12.73
N PRO A 160 -33.45 46.21 13.76
CA PRO A 160 -32.67 45.75 14.93
C PRO A 160 -33.01 44.35 15.53
N SER A 161 -32.35 44.07 16.66
CA SER A 161 -32.44 43.02 17.72
C SER A 161 -33.85 42.59 18.18
N THR A 162 -34.09 41.60 19.08
CA THR A 162 -33.29 40.91 20.15
C THR A 162 -33.90 39.50 20.38
N ASP A 163 -33.26 38.46 20.96
CA ASP A 163 -32.97 38.15 22.38
C ASP A 163 -32.07 36.87 22.41
N ALA A 164 -31.09 36.60 23.28
CA ALA A 164 -31.12 36.25 24.73
C ALA A 164 -32.01 35.01 25.08
N SER A 165 -31.65 34.08 26.00
CA SER A 165 -30.40 33.82 26.73
C SER A 165 -30.21 32.34 27.17
N THR A 166 -28.95 32.01 27.42
CA THR A 166 -28.28 31.02 28.33
C THR A 166 -28.98 30.62 29.66
N PRO A 167 -28.40 29.73 30.54
CA PRO A 167 -27.35 28.69 30.40
C PRO A 167 -27.65 27.35 31.18
N SER A 168 -26.71 26.38 31.16
CA SER A 168 -26.04 25.83 32.38
C SER A 168 -24.90 24.83 32.03
N THR A 169 -23.65 25.02 32.47
CA THR A 169 -23.04 24.62 33.78
C THR A 169 -22.78 23.10 33.85
N ALA A 170 -21.56 22.58 33.55
CA ALA A 170 -20.37 22.43 34.42
C ALA A 170 -20.56 21.41 35.58
N ALA A 171 -19.57 20.67 36.10
CA ALA A 171 -18.09 20.66 36.00
C ALA A 171 -17.58 19.18 36.08
N ALA A 172 -16.32 18.78 36.36
CA ALA A 172 -15.11 19.46 36.84
C ALA A 172 -13.82 18.69 36.45
N SER A 173 -12.66 19.34 36.64
CA SER A 173 -11.31 18.82 36.37
C SER A 173 -10.77 17.87 37.45
N SER A 174 -9.80 17.02 37.09
CA SER A 174 -8.74 16.59 38.03
C SER A 174 -7.44 16.19 37.30
N THR A 175 -6.40 17.02 37.41
CA THR A 175 -5.00 16.65 37.15
C THR A 175 -4.39 15.97 38.36
N SER A 176 -3.50 14.98 38.18
CA SER A 176 -2.20 14.88 38.89
C SER A 176 -1.41 13.58 38.60
N SER A 177 -0.24 13.76 37.97
CA SER A 177 1.09 13.28 38.41
C SER A 177 1.43 11.79 38.69
N ALA A 178 2.67 11.48 38.29
CA ALA A 178 3.66 10.61 38.97
C ALA A 178 3.87 9.14 38.51
N ALA A 179 4.92 8.97 37.69
CA ALA A 179 6.10 8.12 37.93
C ALA A 179 6.01 6.58 38.04
N SER A 180 6.77 5.94 37.15
CA SER A 180 7.73 4.84 37.42
C SER A 180 7.27 3.53 38.08
N ALA A 181 7.29 2.44 37.30
CA ALA A 181 8.14 1.28 37.60
C ALA A 181 8.27 0.33 36.39
N SER A 182 9.42 -0.33 36.26
CA SER A 182 9.63 -1.43 35.31
C SER A 182 9.15 -2.76 35.88
N ALA A 183 8.43 -3.57 35.10
CA ALA A 183 8.13 -4.96 35.45
C ALA A 183 8.19 -5.86 34.20
N ALA A 184 9.12 -6.80 34.18
CA ALA A 184 9.18 -7.84 33.14
C ALA A 184 8.36 -9.06 33.56
N SER A 185 7.58 -9.62 32.63
CA SER A 185 6.89 -10.91 32.79
C SER A 185 6.61 -11.48 31.39
N SER A 186 7.48 -12.35 30.86
CA SER A 186 7.45 -13.80 31.13
C SER A 186 6.16 -14.46 30.62
N SER A 187 6.00 -14.51 29.30
CA SER A 187 4.90 -15.19 28.63
C SER A 187 4.86 -16.68 28.97
N SER A 188 3.77 -17.13 29.60
CA SER A 188 3.60 -18.54 29.98
C SER A 188 3.20 -19.40 28.79
N SER A 189 3.83 -20.56 28.64
CA SER A 189 3.57 -21.51 27.56
C SER A 189 2.28 -22.31 27.82
N ALA A 190 1.28 -22.17 26.96
CA ALA A 190 0.10 -23.04 26.93
C ALA A 190 0.15 -23.90 25.66
N ALA A 191 0.50 -25.18 25.79
CA ALA A 191 0.56 -26.10 24.66
C ALA A 191 -0.86 -26.53 24.25
N SER A 192 -1.23 -26.27 22.99
CA SER A 192 -2.43 -26.85 22.37
C SER A 192 -2.02 -28.02 21.50
N ALA A 193 -2.59 -29.20 21.77
CA ALA A 193 -2.24 -30.43 21.08
C ALA A 193 -3.00 -30.57 19.76
N VAL A 194 -2.27 -30.70 18.64
CA VAL A 194 -2.81 -31.12 17.34
C VAL A 194 -2.13 -32.42 16.92
N ALA A 195 -2.94 -33.42 16.56
CA ALA A 195 -2.44 -34.76 16.23
C ALA A 195 -1.82 -34.81 14.83
N PRO A 196 -0.73 -35.59 14.61
CA PRO A 196 -0.15 -35.75 13.29
C PRO A 196 -1.04 -36.60 12.39
N VAL A 197 -1.55 -36.00 11.32
CA VAL A 197 -2.23 -36.72 10.24
C VAL A 197 -1.20 -37.48 9.41
N LEU A 198 -1.31 -38.81 9.36
CA LEU A 198 -0.44 -39.66 8.56
C LEU A 198 -0.78 -39.53 7.06
N PHE A 199 0.02 -38.77 6.32
CA PHE A 199 0.00 -38.80 4.85
C PHE A 199 1.03 -39.80 4.31
N SER A 200 0.58 -40.75 3.49
CA SER A 200 1.42 -41.80 2.92
C SER A 200 2.40 -41.25 1.90
N ALA A 201 3.69 -41.49 2.10
CA ALA A 201 4.72 -41.17 1.12
C ALA A 201 4.69 -42.19 -0.05
N ALA A 202 4.12 -41.77 -1.19
CA ALA A 202 4.32 -42.48 -2.45
C ALA A 202 5.77 -42.28 -2.93
N GLY A 203 6.49 -43.38 -3.19
CA GLY A 203 7.93 -43.34 -3.45
C GLY A 203 8.29 -42.77 -4.83
N VAL A 204 9.30 -41.89 -4.87
CA VAL A 204 9.94 -41.46 -6.11
C VAL A 204 11.04 -42.45 -6.49
N VAL A 205 10.84 -43.19 -7.57
CA VAL A 205 11.85 -44.13 -8.10
C VAL A 205 12.85 -43.36 -8.97
N ALA A 206 14.07 -43.19 -8.49
CA ALA A 206 15.16 -42.58 -9.25
C ALA A 206 15.76 -43.59 -10.24
N ALA A 207 15.35 -43.53 -11.51
CA ALA A 207 15.91 -44.34 -12.59
C ALA A 207 17.22 -43.72 -13.11
N VAL A 208 18.36 -44.29 -12.74
CA VAL A 208 19.68 -43.89 -13.28
C VAL A 208 19.94 -44.63 -14.59
N ALA A 209 19.72 -43.96 -15.72
CA ALA A 209 20.07 -44.48 -17.04
C ALA A 209 21.54 -44.15 -17.36
N ALA A 210 22.42 -45.14 -17.29
CA ALA A 210 23.80 -45.02 -17.77
C ALA A 210 23.84 -45.10 -19.30
N PHE A 211 24.38 -44.09 -19.96
CA PHE A 211 24.59 -44.08 -21.41
C PHE A 211 26.00 -44.56 -21.74
N PHE A 212 26.12 -45.59 -22.57
CA PHE A 212 27.37 -46.08 -23.16
C PHE A 212 27.22 -46.08 -24.68
N MET A 213 27.78 -45.05 -25.34
CA MET A 213 28.47 -45.17 -26.63
C MET A 213 29.28 -43.90 -26.91
#